data_AF-A0A4V3JYD1-F1
#
_entry.id   AF-A0A4V3JYD1-F1
#
_cell.length_a   1.000
_cell.length_b   1.000
_cell.length_c   1.000
_cell.angle_alpha   90.00
_cell.angle_beta   90.00
_cell.angle_gamma   90.00
#
_symmetry.space_group_name_H-M   'P 1'
#
loop_
_entity.id
_entity.type
_entity.pdbx_description
1 polymer ?
#
loop_
_entity_poly.entity_id
_entity_poly.type
_entity_poly.pdbx_seq_one_letter_code
_entity_poly.pdbx_strand_id
1 'polypeptide(L)'
;MTKKLFLIGLLFLISCSSEGINGPDVLTKDTTIKRIRSAKLARLAACGGNVNVQALFVNDSIEFAGYTAAFYSEKDVSDCTLRIFSVACGQEVPPCNLSSKSAFKGSFLQGEF
;
A
#
# COMPACT_ATOMS: atom_id res chain seq x y z
N MET A 1 -20.50 16.76 43.87
CA MET A 1 -19.79 15.46 43.90
C MET A 1 -20.47 14.54 42.90
N THR A 2 -20.06 14.57 41.64
CA THR A 2 -19.06 13.71 40.98
C THR A 2 -19.66 12.45 40.34
N LYS A 3 -19.64 12.48 38.99
CA LYS A 3 -19.30 11.40 38.07
C LYS A 3 -20.24 10.19 38.04
N LYS A 4 -20.92 10.02 36.90
CA LYS A 4 -20.94 8.78 36.08
C LYS A 4 -21.91 8.97 34.90
N LEU A 5 -21.57 9.93 34.04
CA LEU A 5 -21.93 9.84 32.62
C LEU A 5 -20.68 9.32 31.90
N PHE A 6 -20.87 8.61 30.79
CA PHE A 6 -19.86 8.01 29.92
C PHE A 6 -19.22 6.71 30.41
N LEU A 7 -19.83 5.56 30.09
CA LEU A 7 -19.10 4.29 30.02
C LEU A 7 -19.78 3.18 29.19
N ILE A 8 -20.65 3.52 28.23
CA ILE A 8 -21.28 2.51 27.34
C ILE A 8 -21.36 3.08 25.91
N GLY A 9 -20.21 3.32 25.31
CA GLY A 9 -20.13 3.83 23.94
C GLY A 9 -18.74 3.68 23.31
N LEU A 10 -17.95 2.74 23.83
CA LEU A 10 -16.53 2.58 23.47
C LEU A 10 -16.15 1.11 23.33
N LEU A 11 -16.98 0.30 22.66
CA LEU A 11 -16.72 -1.14 22.52
C LEU A 11 -16.84 -1.72 21.11
N PHE A 12 -17.05 -0.91 20.05
CA PHE A 12 -17.18 -1.47 18.70
C PHE A 12 -16.50 -0.66 17.58
N LEU A 13 -15.43 0.06 17.93
CA LEU A 13 -14.40 0.42 16.95
C LEU A 13 -13.17 -0.44 17.23
N ILE A 14 -13.31 -1.74 17.00
CA ILE A 14 -12.19 -2.61 16.65
C ILE A 14 -11.80 -2.18 15.23
N SER A 15 -11.26 -0.97 15.15
CA SER A 15 -10.55 -0.47 13.99
C SER A 15 -9.37 -1.42 13.82
N CYS A 16 -9.30 -2.07 12.67
CA CYS A 16 -8.15 -2.85 12.22
C CYS A 16 -6.90 -1.95 12.18
N SER A 17 -6.33 -1.62 13.32
CA SER A 17 -4.97 -1.12 13.43
C SER A 17 -4.08 -2.33 13.31
N SER A 18 -3.73 -2.64 12.06
CA SER A 18 -2.57 -3.47 11.71
C SER A 18 -1.32 -2.75 12.27
N GLU A 19 -1.13 -2.81 13.58
CA GLU A 19 0.08 -2.33 14.23
C GLU A 19 1.17 -3.38 14.07
N GLY A 20 2.14 -3.08 13.21
CA GLY A 20 3.54 -3.24 13.60
C GLY A 20 4.21 -4.61 13.49
N ILE A 21 3.97 -5.41 12.45
CA ILE A 21 4.81 -6.61 12.15
C ILE A 21 5.75 -6.39 10.94
N ASN A 22 5.69 -5.22 10.32
CA ASN A 22 6.57 -4.84 9.22
C ASN A 22 7.47 -3.74 9.80
N GLY A 23 8.80 -3.89 9.74
CA GLY A 23 9.71 -2.83 10.17
C GLY A 23 9.35 -1.47 9.52
N PRO A 24 9.89 -0.34 10.01
CA PRO A 24 9.39 1.01 9.71
C PRO A 24 9.35 1.39 8.22
N ASP A 25 9.99 0.63 7.34
CA ASP A 25 10.19 0.99 5.93
C ASP A 25 9.66 -0.04 4.92
N VAL A 26 8.74 -0.92 5.32
CA VAL A 26 8.20 -1.98 4.45
C VAL A 26 6.66 -2.08 4.45
N LEU A 27 6.11 -2.33 3.26
CA LEU A 27 4.68 -2.57 3.02
C LEU A 27 4.43 -4.03 2.65
N THR A 28 3.29 -4.59 3.06
CA THR A 28 2.85 -5.91 2.57
C THR A 28 2.58 -5.88 1.07
N LYS A 29 2.64 -7.04 0.42
CA LYS A 29 2.23 -7.20 -0.99
C LYS A 29 0.85 -6.59 -1.27
N ASP A 30 -0.15 -6.89 -0.45
CA ASP A 30 -1.52 -6.40 -0.65
C ASP A 30 -1.60 -4.87 -0.52
N THR A 31 -0.92 -4.30 0.48
CA THR A 31 -0.85 -2.85 0.66
C THR A 31 -0.16 -2.17 -0.51
N THR A 32 0.90 -2.78 -1.01
CA THR A 32 1.68 -2.32 -2.16
C THR A 32 0.83 -2.29 -3.42
N ILE A 33 0.16 -3.40 -3.74
CA ILE A 33 -0.76 -3.52 -4.88
C ILE A 33 -1.87 -2.46 -4.77
N LYS A 34 -2.48 -2.33 -3.58
CA LYS A 34 -3.55 -1.36 -3.34
C LYS A 34 -3.08 0.07 -3.58
N ARG A 35 -1.92 0.48 -3.04
CA ARG A 35 -1.38 1.84 -3.22
C ARG A 35 -1.11 2.15 -4.70
N ILE A 36 -0.46 1.23 -5.42
CA ILE A 36 -0.13 1.42 -6.84
C ILE A 36 -1.39 1.49 -7.70
N ARG A 37 -2.34 0.58 -7.50
CA ARG A 37 -3.63 0.59 -8.21
C ARG A 37 -4.40 1.88 -7.94
N SER A 38 -4.46 2.33 -6.68
CA SER A 38 -5.10 3.60 -6.33
C SER A 38 -4.45 4.79 -7.01
N ALA A 39 -3.12 4.84 -7.10
CA ALA A 39 -2.40 5.90 -7.83
C ALA A 39 -2.73 5.89 -9.32
N LYS A 40 -2.76 4.71 -9.98
CA LYS A 40 -3.15 4.57 -11.39
C LYS A 40 -4.58 5.05 -11.64
N LEU A 41 -5.53 4.62 -10.80
CA LEU A 41 -6.93 5.04 -10.91
C LEU A 41 -7.12 6.53 -10.66
N ALA A 42 -6.44 7.10 -9.65
CA ALA A 42 -6.48 8.52 -9.36
C ALA A 42 -5.89 9.33 -10.53
N ARG A 43 -4.77 8.88 -11.10
CA ARG A 43 -4.18 9.52 -12.29
C ARG A 43 -5.12 9.47 -13.47
N LEU A 44 -5.77 8.33 -13.69
CA LEU A 44 -6.72 8.17 -14.77
C LEU A 44 -7.93 9.11 -14.64
N ALA A 45 -8.50 9.18 -13.43
CA ALA A 45 -9.59 10.09 -13.12
C ALA A 45 -9.17 11.55 -13.34
N ALA A 46 -7.97 11.93 -12.91
CA ALA A 46 -7.41 13.27 -13.12
C ALA A 46 -7.20 13.62 -14.60
N CYS A 47 -6.92 12.62 -15.44
CA CYS A 47 -6.75 12.81 -16.89
C CYS A 47 -8.06 12.90 -17.67
N GLY A 48 -9.22 12.79 -17.02
CA GLY A 48 -10.53 12.76 -17.70
C GLY A 48 -10.67 11.57 -18.65
N GLY A 49 -9.81 10.55 -18.50
CA GLY A 49 -9.69 9.45 -19.43
C GLY A 49 -10.86 8.49 -19.28
N ASN A 50 -11.70 8.45 -20.31
CA ASN A 50 -12.69 7.39 -20.54
C ASN A 50 -11.99 6.12 -21.06
N VAL A 51 -10.82 5.77 -20.51
CA VAL A 51 -10.12 4.56 -20.93
C VAL A 51 -10.94 3.36 -20.52
N ASN A 52 -10.79 2.28 -21.29
CA ASN A 52 -11.41 1.02 -20.97
C ASN A 52 -10.83 0.51 -19.65
N VAL A 53 -11.51 0.82 -18.54
CA VAL A 53 -11.14 0.46 -17.17
C VAL A 53 -10.84 -1.05 -17.06
N GLN A 54 -11.49 -1.86 -17.88
CA GLN A 54 -11.24 -3.31 -17.97
C GLN A 54 -9.81 -3.63 -18.45
N ALA A 55 -9.30 -2.91 -19.45
CA ALA A 55 -7.93 -3.12 -19.95
C ALA A 55 -6.89 -2.74 -18.88
N LEU A 56 -7.15 -1.70 -18.09
CA LEU A 56 -6.31 -1.33 -16.95
C LEU A 56 -6.26 -2.47 -15.91
N PHE A 57 -7.42 -3.05 -15.57
CA PHE A 57 -7.47 -4.16 -14.61
C PHE A 57 -6.77 -5.44 -15.10
N VAL A 58 -6.83 -5.75 -16.40
CA VAL A 58 -6.11 -6.89 -16.98
C VAL A 58 -4.60 -6.67 -16.92
N ASN A 59 -4.12 -5.49 -17.35
CA ASN A 59 -2.69 -5.17 -17.32
C ASN A 59 -2.16 -5.12 -15.87
N ASP A 60 -2.94 -4.55 -14.95
CA ASP A 60 -2.65 -4.56 -13.52
C ASP A 60 -2.52 -6.00 -12.99
N SER A 61 -3.43 -6.90 -13.38
CA SER A 61 -3.38 -8.30 -12.95
C SER A 61 -2.09 -8.99 -13.38
N ILE A 62 -1.65 -8.75 -14.62
CA ILE A 62 -0.39 -9.28 -15.17
C ILE A 62 0.81 -8.68 -14.44
N GLU A 63 0.84 -7.37 -14.22
CA GLU A 63 1.94 -6.71 -13.49
C GLU A 63 2.03 -7.22 -12.04
N PHE A 64 0.90 -7.27 -11.33
CA PHE A 64 0.86 -7.68 -9.92
C PHE A 64 1.12 -9.18 -9.72
N ALA A 65 0.94 -10.01 -10.75
CA ALA A 65 1.39 -11.40 -10.72
C ALA A 65 2.93 -11.49 -10.62
N GLY A 66 3.66 -10.50 -11.14
CA GLY A 66 5.12 -10.38 -10.97
C GLY A 66 5.56 -10.00 -9.56
N TYR A 67 4.64 -9.55 -8.70
CA TYR A 67 4.97 -9.22 -7.31
C TYR A 67 4.98 -10.49 -6.45
N THR A 68 6.14 -11.14 -6.35
CA THR A 68 6.31 -12.43 -5.65
C THR A 68 6.70 -12.31 -4.18
N ALA A 69 7.17 -11.14 -3.73
CA ALA A 69 7.63 -10.95 -2.37
C ALA A 69 6.48 -10.68 -1.39
N ALA A 70 6.67 -11.08 -0.13
CA ALA A 70 5.72 -10.77 0.95
C ALA A 70 5.73 -9.28 1.31
N PHE A 71 6.89 -8.63 1.20
CA PHE A 71 7.08 -7.22 1.54
C PHE A 71 7.89 -6.48 0.48
N TYR A 72 7.59 -5.19 0.38
CA TYR A 72 8.22 -4.24 -0.54
C TYR A 72 8.64 -2.99 0.23
N SER A 73 9.69 -2.31 -0.24
CA SER A 73 10.13 -1.05 0.38
C SER A 73 9.04 0.03 0.24
N GLU A 74 8.66 0.67 1.35
CA GLU A 74 7.71 1.79 1.31
C GLU A 74 8.22 2.94 0.44
N LYS A 75 9.54 3.21 0.49
CA LYS A 75 10.19 4.23 -0.34
C LYS A 75 9.99 3.94 -1.83
N ASP A 76 10.26 2.71 -2.28
CA ASP A 76 10.12 2.35 -3.69
C ASP A 76 8.66 2.44 -4.16
N VAL A 77 7.72 2.07 -3.29
CA VAL A 77 6.29 2.22 -3.56
C VAL A 77 5.91 3.68 -3.67
N SER A 78 6.38 4.53 -2.74
CA SER A 78 6.16 5.98 -2.79
C SER A 78 6.75 6.60 -4.06
N ASP A 79 8.00 6.30 -4.38
CA ASP A 79 8.68 6.77 -5.58
C ASP A 79 7.98 6.27 -6.86
N CYS A 80 7.40 5.06 -6.85
CA CYS A 80 6.53 4.64 -7.94
C CYS A 80 5.25 5.46 -8.03
N THR A 81 4.53 5.66 -6.93
CA THR A 81 3.28 6.45 -6.95
C THR A 81 3.50 7.87 -7.46
N LEU A 82 4.59 8.53 -7.06
CA LEU A 82 4.96 9.84 -7.58
C LEU A 82 5.23 9.82 -9.08
N ARG A 83 5.94 8.79 -9.58
CA ARG A 83 6.14 8.61 -11.02
C ARG A 83 4.81 8.45 -11.76
N ILE A 84 3.88 7.65 -11.24
CA ILE A 84 2.54 7.48 -11.84
C ILE A 84 1.85 8.83 -12.00
N PHE A 85 1.91 9.69 -10.98
CA PHE A 85 1.33 11.03 -11.07
C PHE A 85 2.05 11.95 -12.07
N SER A 86 3.35 11.74 -12.30
CA SER A 86 4.13 12.51 -13.27
C SER A 86 3.92 12.10 -14.74
N VAL A 87 3.39 10.91 -15.00
CA VAL A 87 3.13 10.42 -16.38
C VAL A 87 2.08 11.31 -17.05
N ALA A 88 2.35 11.79 -18.27
CA ALA A 88 1.41 12.59 -19.05
C ALA A 88 0.12 11.81 -19.38
N CYS A 89 -1.01 12.52 -19.49
CA CYS A 89 -2.27 11.88 -19.83
C CYS A 89 -2.21 11.22 -21.22
N GLY A 90 -2.77 10.01 -21.34
CA GLY A 90 -2.74 9.23 -22.58
C GLY A 90 -1.44 8.46 -22.83
N GLN A 91 -0.47 8.54 -21.91
CA GLN A 91 0.72 7.68 -21.92
C GLN A 91 0.53 6.46 -21.02
N GLU A 92 1.19 5.36 -21.35
CA GLU A 92 1.21 4.18 -20.51
C GLU A 92 2.03 4.45 -19.24
N VAL A 93 1.51 3.97 -18.11
CA VAL A 93 2.20 4.06 -16.83
C VAL A 93 3.33 3.01 -16.82
N PRO A 94 4.60 3.40 -16.63
CA PRO A 94 5.69 2.45 -16.60
C PRO A 94 5.57 1.52 -15.38
N PRO A 95 6.04 0.27 -15.50
CA PRO A 95 5.96 -0.70 -14.41
C PRO A 95 6.76 -0.25 -13.18
N CYS A 96 6.27 -0.58 -11.99
CA CYS A 96 6.99 -0.29 -10.75
C CYS A 96 8.14 -1.27 -10.54
N ASN A 97 9.38 -0.80 -10.64
CA ASN A 97 10.56 -1.56 -10.19
C ASN A 97 10.67 -1.51 -8.66
N LEU A 98 9.97 -2.42 -7.98
CA LEU A 98 9.95 -2.48 -6.52
C LEU A 98 11.03 -3.42 -5.99
N SER A 99 11.80 -2.98 -5.00
CA SER A 99 12.70 -3.87 -4.28
C SER A 99 11.91 -4.74 -3.31
N SER A 100 12.04 -6.05 -3.44
CA SER A 100 11.58 -6.98 -2.42
C SER A 100 12.38 -6.79 -1.13
N LYS A 101 11.70 -6.87 0.01
CA LYS A 101 12.32 -6.83 1.33
C LYS A 101 11.85 -8.03 2.14
N SER A 102 12.71 -8.54 3.02
CA SER A 102 12.27 -9.35 4.14
C SER A 102 11.77 -8.41 5.22
N ALA A 103 10.61 -8.70 5.84
CA ALA A 103 10.27 -8.06 7.10
C ALA A 103 11.38 -8.44 8.08
N PHE A 104 12.14 -7.45 8.54
CA PHE A 104 13.19 -7.67 9.52
C PHE A 104 12.53 -8.19 10.81
N LYS A 105 12.62 -9.50 11.07
CA LYS A 105 12.37 -10.12 12.39
C LYS A 105 13.64 -10.00 13.23
N GLY A 106 14.06 -8.78 13.54
CA GLY A 106 15.09 -8.60 14.55
C GLY A 106 14.49 -8.79 15.93
N SER A 107 14.69 -9.94 16.56
CA SER A 107 14.77 -9.97 18.03
C SER A 107 16.14 -9.40 18.39
N PHE A 108 16.23 -8.09 18.57
CA PHE A 108 17.47 -7.46 19.04
C PHE A 108 17.62 -7.59 20.57
N LEU A 109 16.61 -8.08 21.30
CA LEU A 109 16.61 -8.20 22.77
C LEU A 109 15.62 -9.27 23.31
N GLN A 110 15.94 -10.57 23.21
CA GLN A 110 15.33 -11.64 24.03
C GLN A 110 16.03 -12.98 23.72
N GLY A 111 17.02 -13.50 24.46
CA GLY A 111 17.82 -12.99 25.57
C GLY A 111 19.08 -13.86 25.67
N GLU A 112 20.25 -13.23 25.69
CA GLU A 112 21.40 -13.78 26.41
C GLU A 112 21.26 -13.28 27.84
N PHE A 113 20.95 -14.19 28.76
CA PHE A 113 21.53 -14.41 30.11
C PHE A 113 20.76 -15.56 30.76
#